data_AF-A0A8J7MF72-F1
#
_entry.id   AF-A0A8J7MF72-F1
#
_cell.length_a   1.000
_cell.length_b   1.000
_cell.length_c   1.000
_cell.angle_alpha   90.00
_cell.angle_beta   90.00
_cell.angle_gamma   90.00
#
_symmetry.space_group_name_H-M   'P 1'
#
loop_
_entity.id
_entity.type
_entity.pdbx_description
1 polymer ?
#
loop_
_entity_poly.entity_id
_entity_poly.type
_entity_poly.pdbx_seq_one_letter_code
_entity_poly.pdbx_strand_id
1 'polypeptide(L)'
;MKSKRSVISEAKVIHPEVEKELKRLKKRMSVAHRSKATIISYSRGLKKRSDFSKKNPKDLEYDELIGYLVYLKDDLGLQWRTIKLYVAGLRYYYQEIIHGIRGSPRRFFAKDKKVLLV
;
A
#
# COMPACT_ATOMS: atom_id res chain seq x y z
N MET A 1 -27.99 18.57 -16.51
CA MET A 1 -27.15 19.02 -15.37
C MET A 1 -25.82 18.28 -15.39
N LYS A 2 -24.72 18.96 -15.74
CA LYS A 2 -23.37 18.37 -15.82
C LYS A 2 -22.76 18.37 -14.40
N SER A 3 -22.65 17.19 -13.79
CA SER A 3 -22.00 17.04 -12.48
C SER A 3 -20.49 17.24 -12.62
N LYS A 4 -19.95 18.15 -11.82
CA LYS A 4 -18.54 18.58 -11.74
C LYS A 4 -17.63 17.37 -11.43
N ARG A 5 -17.18 16.65 -12.45
CA ARG A 5 -15.89 15.96 -12.45
C ARG A 5 -14.81 16.98 -12.78
N SER A 6 -14.68 17.99 -11.92
CA SER A 6 -13.63 18.99 -12.05
C SER A 6 -12.32 18.40 -11.52
N VAL A 7 -11.43 18.12 -12.47
CA VAL A 7 -10.00 18.45 -12.39
C VAL A 7 -9.22 17.75 -11.26
N ILE A 8 -8.80 16.50 -11.51
CA ILE A 8 -7.47 16.05 -11.07
C ILE A 8 -6.83 15.32 -12.26
N SER A 9 -6.61 16.10 -13.31
CA SER A 9 -5.69 15.79 -14.39
C SER A 9 -4.41 16.58 -14.11
N GLU A 10 -3.65 16.18 -13.10
CA GLU A 10 -2.35 16.78 -12.81
C GLU A 10 -1.30 15.69 -12.86
N ALA A 11 -0.43 15.82 -13.85
CA ALA A 11 0.84 15.12 -14.07
C ALA A 11 1.04 13.85 -13.23
N LYS A 12 0.75 12.70 -13.86
CA LYS A 12 1.21 11.40 -13.41
C LYS A 12 2.74 11.38 -13.47
N VAL A 13 3.40 11.97 -12.48
CA VAL A 13 4.86 11.91 -12.32
C VAL A 13 5.17 10.47 -11.94
N ILE A 14 5.29 9.63 -12.97
CA ILE A 14 5.80 8.27 -12.81
C ILE A 14 7.28 8.45 -12.53
N HIS A 15 7.62 8.61 -11.26
CA HIS A 15 9.02 8.54 -10.86
C HIS A 15 9.54 7.17 -11.31
N PRO A 16 10.58 7.10 -12.15
CA PRO A 16 11.09 5.84 -12.71
C PRO A 16 11.48 4.84 -11.60
N GLU A 17 11.85 5.35 -10.44
CA GLU A 17 12.13 4.56 -9.24
C GLU A 17 10.91 3.80 -8.70
N VAL A 18 9.73 4.44 -8.69
CA VAL A 18 8.48 3.82 -8.21
C VAL A 18 8.09 2.66 -9.12
N GLU A 19 8.29 2.81 -10.43
CA GLU A 19 8.01 1.72 -11.37
C GLU A 19 8.92 0.51 -11.17
N LYS A 20 10.21 0.76 -10.87
CA LYS A 20 11.16 -0.29 -10.53
C LYS A 20 10.74 -1.05 -9.27
N GLU A 21 10.30 -0.33 -8.23
CA GLU A 21 9.84 -0.92 -6.98
C GLU A 21 8.50 -1.67 -7.13
N LEU A 22 7.57 -1.15 -7.95
CA LEU A 22 6.34 -1.85 -8.32
C LEU A 22 6.63 -3.15 -9.09
N LYS A 23 7.60 -3.14 -10.01
CA LYS A 23 8.03 -4.35 -10.72
C LYS A 23 8.62 -5.38 -9.75
N ARG A 24 9.45 -4.94 -8.79
CA ARG A 24 9.98 -5.82 -7.72
C ARG A 24 8.87 -6.45 -6.89
N LEU A 25 7.89 -5.64 -6.46
CA LEU A 25 6.72 -6.12 -5.71
C LEU A 25 5.92 -7.17 -6.47
N LYS A 26 5.59 -6.88 -7.73
CA LYS A 26 4.86 -7.82 -8.58
C LYS A 26 5.61 -9.13 -8.75
N LYS A 27 6.91 -9.08 -9.08
CA LYS A 27 7.74 -10.29 -9.22
C LYS A 27 7.76 -11.11 -7.93
N ARG A 28 8.02 -10.48 -6.78
CA ARG A 28 8.06 -11.17 -5.48
C ARG A 28 6.73 -11.82 -5.11
N MET A 29 5.61 -11.12 -5.34
CA MET A 29 4.27 -11.66 -5.06
C MET A 29 3.87 -12.78 -6.03
N SER A 30 4.31 -12.70 -7.29
CA SER A 30 4.13 -13.79 -8.26
C SER A 30 4.87 -15.05 -7.82
N VAL A 31 6.12 -14.91 -7.36
CA VAL A 31 6.89 -16.03 -6.78
C VAL A 31 6.22 -16.59 -5.52
N ALA A 32 5.56 -15.74 -4.73
CA ALA A 32 4.78 -16.17 -3.57
C ALA A 32 3.37 -16.69 -3.92
N HIS A 33 3.09 -17.00 -5.19
CA HIS A 33 1.82 -17.52 -5.70
C HIS A 33 0.57 -16.72 -5.30
N ARG A 34 0.70 -15.40 -5.18
CA ARG A 34 -0.45 -14.53 -4.89
C ARG A 34 -1.34 -14.37 -6.13
N SER A 35 -2.65 -14.25 -5.90
CA SER A 35 -3.60 -14.02 -6.99
C SER A 35 -3.32 -12.71 -7.73
N LYS A 36 -3.63 -12.66 -9.03
CA LYS A 36 -3.50 -11.44 -9.85
C LYS A 36 -4.26 -10.26 -9.24
N ALA A 37 -5.45 -10.51 -8.71
CA ALA A 37 -6.26 -9.47 -8.04
C ALA A 37 -5.58 -8.90 -6.79
N THR A 38 -4.93 -9.75 -5.99
CA THR A 38 -4.14 -9.33 -4.82
C THR A 38 -2.93 -8.50 -5.25
N ILE A 39 -2.18 -8.96 -6.26
CA ILE A 39 -1.01 -8.25 -6.79
C ILE A 39 -1.40 -6.85 -7.27
N ILE A 40 -2.51 -6.73 -8.00
CA ILE A 40 -3.02 -5.44 -8.49
C ILE A 40 -3.39 -4.53 -7.32
N SER A 41 -4.13 -5.05 -6.33
CA SER A 41 -4.56 -4.27 -5.16
C SER A 41 -3.37 -3.74 -4.36
N TYR A 42 -2.36 -4.58 -4.15
CA TYR A 42 -1.15 -4.20 -3.41
C TYR A 42 -0.31 -3.18 -4.18
N SER A 43 -0.15 -3.38 -5.49
CA SER A 43 0.53 -2.44 -6.37
C SER A 43 -0.15 -1.08 -6.40
N ARG A 44 -1.50 -1.04 -6.35
CA ARG A 44 -2.28 0.21 -6.30
C ARG A 44 -2.03 0.99 -5.01
N GLY A 45 -1.96 0.30 -3.87
CA GLY A 45 -1.63 0.92 -2.58
C GLY A 45 -0.25 1.57 -2.60
N LEU A 46 0.77 0.83 -3.03
CA LEU A 46 2.14 1.35 -3.12
C LEU A 46 2.21 2.57 -4.06
N LYS A 47 1.57 2.47 -5.23
CA LYS A 47 1.53 3.58 -6.18
C LYS A 47 0.87 4.83 -5.58
N LYS A 48 -0.31 4.70 -4.97
CA LYS A 48 -1.00 5.83 -4.36
C LYS A 48 -0.20 6.46 -3.22
N ARG A 49 0.56 5.67 -2.46
CA ARG A 49 1.46 6.18 -1.41
C ARG A 49 2.61 7.01 -2.00
N SER A 50 3.19 6.55 -3.11
CA SER A 50 4.20 7.32 -3.85
C SER A 50 3.62 8.60 -4.46
N ASP A 51 2.40 8.53 -5.01
CA ASP A 51 1.69 9.70 -5.55
C ASP A 51 1.41 10.74 -4.44
N PHE A 52 1.10 10.30 -3.21
CA PHE A 52 0.82 11.17 -2.06
C PHE A 52 2.07 11.87 -1.52
N SER A 53 3.14 11.12 -1.19
CA SER A 53 4.32 11.72 -0.56
C SER A 53 5.30 12.36 -1.56
N LYS A 54 5.19 12.04 -2.85
CA LYS A 54 6.19 12.35 -3.91
C LYS A 54 7.61 11.89 -3.55
N LYS A 55 7.75 10.99 -2.57
CA LYS A 55 9.00 10.43 -2.08
C LYS A 55 9.17 8.98 -2.52
N ASN A 56 10.40 8.49 -2.40
CA ASN A 56 10.71 7.10 -2.69
C ASN A 56 9.90 6.18 -1.74
N PRO A 57 9.27 5.10 -2.26
CA PRO A 57 8.56 4.13 -1.43
C PRO A 57 9.41 3.48 -0.32
N LYS A 58 10.74 3.63 -0.34
CA LYS A 58 11.65 3.12 0.70
C LYS A 58 11.71 3.97 1.95
N ASP A 59 11.56 5.27 1.80
CA ASP A 59 11.69 6.22 2.90
C ASP A 59 10.29 6.50 3.43
N LEU A 60 9.78 5.59 4.28
CA LEU A 60 8.48 5.75 4.92
C LEU A 60 8.67 6.14 6.38
N GLU A 61 8.17 7.32 6.74
CA GLU A 61 7.98 7.67 8.13
C GLU A 61 6.58 7.30 8.63
N TYR A 62 6.47 7.06 9.93
CA TYR A 62 5.21 6.66 10.54
C TYR A 62 4.13 7.73 10.39
N ASP A 63 4.48 8.99 10.62
CA ASP A 63 3.53 10.11 10.52
C ASP A 63 3.02 10.31 9.09
N GLU A 64 3.88 10.09 8.09
CA GLU A 64 3.47 10.10 6.68
C GLU A 64 2.48 8.98 6.34
N LEU A 65 2.62 7.82 6.98
CA LEU A 65 1.67 6.73 6.80
C LEU A 65 0.29 7.09 7.37
N ILE A 66 0.24 7.72 8.54
CA ILE A 66 -1.02 8.19 9.13
C ILE A 66 -1.65 9.27 8.23
N GLY A 67 -0.87 10.24 7.77
CA GLY A 67 -1.33 11.26 6.82
C GLY A 67 -1.87 10.64 5.53
N TYR A 68 -1.20 9.63 5.00
CA TYR A 68 -1.67 8.89 3.83
C TYR A 68 -3.00 8.15 4.08
N LEU A 69 -3.21 7.58 5.27
CA LEU A 69 -4.46 6.89 5.61
C LEU A 69 -5.63 7.85 5.77
N VAL A 70 -5.38 9.03 6.35
CA VAL A 70 -6.35 10.14 6.40
C VAL A 70 -6.71 10.57 4.98
N TYR A 71 -5.72 10.81 4.12
CA TYR A 71 -5.93 11.13 2.70
C TYR A 71 -6.77 10.06 1.96
N LEU A 72 -6.49 8.77 2.17
CA LEU A 72 -7.27 7.70 1.55
C LEU A 72 -8.74 7.69 2.01
N LYS A 73 -8.99 8.02 3.27
CA LYS A 73 -10.32 7.97 3.89
C LYS A 73 -11.12 9.22 3.58
N ASP A 74 -10.57 10.38 3.88
CA ASP A 74 -11.29 11.64 3.92
C ASP A 74 -11.25 12.36 2.56
N ASP A 75 -10.10 12.36 1.87
CA ASP A 75 -9.97 13.04 0.58
C ASP A 75 -10.42 12.17 -0.60
N LEU A 76 -10.11 10.87 -0.55
CA LEU A 76 -10.48 9.92 -1.61
C LEU A 76 -11.77 9.14 -1.33
N GLY A 77 -12.36 9.27 -0.14
CA GLY A 77 -13.62 8.62 0.22
C GLY A 77 -13.58 7.09 0.12
N LEU A 78 -12.41 6.45 0.26
CA LEU A 78 -12.30 5.03 0.01
C LEU A 78 -12.93 4.22 1.14
N GLN A 79 -13.61 3.14 0.76
CA GLN A 79 -14.15 2.20 1.74
C GLN A 79 -13.03 1.53 2.54
N TRP A 80 -13.28 1.34 3.83
CA TRP A 80 -12.34 0.74 4.79
C TRP A 80 -11.74 -0.60 4.33
N ARG A 81 -12.53 -1.42 3.62
CA ARG A 81 -12.05 -2.69 3.04
C ARG A 81 -10.93 -2.48 2.02
N THR A 82 -11.03 -1.44 1.19
CA THR A 82 -10.02 -1.08 0.18
C THR A 82 -8.78 -0.51 0.85
N ILE A 83 -8.95 0.35 1.84
CA ILE A 83 -7.84 0.92 2.63
C ILE A 83 -7.02 -0.20 3.27
N LYS A 84 -7.69 -1.19 3.88
CA LYS A 84 -7.03 -2.37 4.46
C LYS A 84 -6.21 -3.16 3.44
N LEU A 85 -6.68 -3.29 2.19
CA LEU A 85 -5.91 -3.96 1.13
C LEU A 85 -4.67 -3.17 0.74
N TYR A 86 -4.74 -1.84 0.71
CA TYR A 86 -3.58 -0.99 0.43
C TYR A 86 -2.56 -1.06 1.57
N VAL A 87 -3.00 -0.97 2.81
CA VAL A 87 -2.15 -1.15 4.00
C VAL A 87 -1.48 -2.52 4.01
N ALA A 88 -2.22 -3.59 3.69
CA ALA A 88 -1.65 -4.92 3.61
C ALA A 88 -0.57 -5.03 2.52
N GLY A 89 -0.75 -4.34 1.40
CA GLY A 89 0.25 -4.26 0.34
C GLY A 89 1.50 -3.48 0.72
N LEU A 90 1.33 -2.34 1.40
CA LEU A 90 2.45 -1.58 1.96
C LEU A 90 3.23 -2.44 2.96
N ARG A 91 2.53 -3.06 3.92
CA ARG A 91 3.16 -3.96 4.89
C ARG A 91 3.98 -5.06 4.21
N TYR A 92 3.40 -5.74 3.21
CA TYR A 92 4.12 -6.77 2.47
C TYR A 92 5.38 -6.22 1.78
N TYR A 93 5.28 -5.03 1.18
CA TYR A 93 6.41 -4.38 0.52
C TYR A 93 7.57 -4.11 1.49
N TYR A 94 7.33 -3.48 2.64
CA TYR A 94 8.41 -3.21 3.61
C TYR A 94 8.99 -4.50 4.19
N GLN A 95 8.14 -5.47 4.52
CA GLN A 95 8.59 -6.73 5.13
C GLN A 95 9.42 -7.58 4.16
N GLU A 96 8.98 -7.74 2.92
CA GLU A 96 9.54 -8.73 2.00
C GLU A 96 10.53 -8.16 0.99
N ILE A 97 10.51 -6.85 0.74
CA ILE A 97 11.35 -6.20 -0.28
C ILE A 97 12.42 -5.33 0.35
N ILE A 98 12.08 -4.54 1.39
CA ILE A 98 13.03 -3.64 2.04
C ILE A 98 13.82 -4.38 3.12
N HIS A 99 13.13 -5.06 4.03
CA HIS A 99 13.77 -5.76 5.15
C HIS A 99 14.21 -7.21 4.81
N GLY A 100 14.37 -7.52 3.52
CA GLY A 100 14.56 -8.85 2.95
C GLY A 100 15.07 -9.94 3.92
N ILE A 101 14.20 -10.91 4.23
CA ILE A 101 14.46 -12.25 4.78
C ILE A 101 15.25 -12.37 6.11
N ARG A 102 15.82 -11.30 6.68
CA ARG A 102 16.45 -11.33 8.02
C ARG A 102 15.67 -10.52 9.05
N GLY A 103 14.50 -11.05 9.42
CA GLY A 103 13.84 -10.68 10.67
C GLY A 103 12.50 -9.99 10.50
N SER A 104 11.43 -10.78 10.39
CA SER A 104 10.29 -10.63 11.31
C SER A 104 9.30 -11.77 11.11
N PRO A 105 9.29 -12.78 12.01
CA PRO A 105 8.30 -13.84 12.00
C PRO A 105 6.93 -13.24 12.29
N ARG A 106 6.03 -13.19 11.30
CA ARG A 106 4.56 -13.14 11.44
C ARG A 106 3.90 -12.28 12.56
N ARG A 107 4.55 -11.30 13.22
CA ARG A 107 4.05 -10.80 14.52
C ARG A 107 3.42 -9.42 14.57
N PHE A 108 3.58 -8.53 13.59
CA PHE A 108 3.05 -7.17 13.77
C PHE A 108 1.53 -7.01 13.61
N PHE A 109 0.81 -8.03 13.13
CA PHE A 109 -0.67 -8.07 13.21
C PHE A 109 -1.16 -9.52 13.26
N ALA A 110 -0.66 -10.31 14.21
CA ALA A 110 -1.49 -11.41 14.71
C ALA A 110 -2.66 -10.72 15.40
N LYS A 111 -3.83 -10.71 14.75
CA LYS A 111 -5.06 -10.39 15.48
C LYS A 111 -5.12 -11.41 16.59
N ASP A 112 -5.06 -10.94 17.83
CA ASP A 112 -5.49 -11.72 18.99
C ASP A 112 -6.84 -12.34 18.64
N LYS A 113 -6.80 -13.64 18.35
CA LYS A 113 -8.00 -14.45 18.26
C LYS A 113 -7.99 -15.36 19.47
N LYS A 114 -8.87 -14.96 20.39
CA LYS A 114 -9.49 -15.72 21.48
C LYS A 114 -8.70 -15.78 22.78
N VAL A 115 -8.90 -14.76 23.62
CA VAL A 115 -9.24 -15.06 25.02
C VAL A 115 -10.71 -15.48 25.00
N LEU A 116 -10.96 -16.80 24.98
CA LEU A 116 -12.24 -17.35 25.39
C LEU A 116 -12.19 -17.36 26.92
N LEU A 117 -12.92 -16.43 27.54
CA LEU A 117 -13.40 -16.60 28.89
C LEU A 117 -14.42 -17.74 28.85
N VAL A 118 -14.07 -18.87 29.47
CA VAL A 118 -14.99 -19.78 30.17
C VAL A 118 -14.24 -20.26 31.41
#